data_AF-A0AAN7JGZ8-F1
#
_entry.id   AF-A0AAN7JGZ8-F1
#
_cell.length_a   1.000
_cell.length_b   1.000
_cell.length_c   1.000
_cell.angle_alpha   90.00
_cell.angle_beta   90.00
_cell.angle_gamma   90.00
#
_symmetry.space_group_name_H-M   'P 1'
#
loop_
_entity.id
_entity.type
_entity.pdbx_description
1 polymer ?
#
loop_
_entity_poly.entity_id
_entity_poly.type
_entity_poly.pdbx_seq_one_letter_code
_entity_poly.pdbx_strand_id
1 'polypeptide(L)'
;MEIDLLNKQLDRSNDEMQELVKLMKDGKTLVMKSTRIRINYYKRCRYSSKLEKLENDIIKFLHIYTLVISRDYREVQLAFRRLSLMIESKWSKTGMVSGGHGGFGGCVVPKAPEFVVGLNRSVQQMKKWLLDGGVSMKIVSAPGGCGKTTLVQTLCHDSEIKGIRFYLHFLDSI
;
A
#
# COMPACT_ATOMS: atom_id res chain seq x y z
N MET A 1 -5.32 -27.29 -5.35
CA MET A 1 -5.33 -27.33 -3.87
C MET A 1 -5.39 -25.93 -3.26
N GLU A 2 -4.49 -25.00 -3.60
CA GLU A 2 -4.44 -23.67 -2.95
C GLU A 2 -5.61 -22.75 -3.35
N ILE A 3 -6.05 -22.82 -4.62
CA ILE A 3 -7.23 -22.09 -5.12
C ILE A 3 -8.53 -22.59 -4.45
N ASP A 4 -8.66 -23.91 -4.24
CA ASP A 4 -9.83 -24.48 -3.56
C ASP A 4 -9.90 -24.08 -2.08
N LEU A 5 -8.76 -23.94 -1.42
CA LEU A 5 -8.69 -23.49 -0.03
C LEU A 5 -9.11 -22.01 0.09
N LEU A 6 -8.66 -21.17 -0.83
CA LEU A 6 -9.06 -19.76 -0.92
C LEU A 6 -10.55 -19.62 -1.20
N ASN A 7 -11.09 -20.37 -2.16
CA ASN A 7 -12.51 -20.37 -2.46
C ASN A 7 -13.35 -20.81 -1.24
N LYS A 8 -12.89 -21.83 -0.51
CA LYS A 8 -13.54 -22.29 0.72
C LYS A 8 -13.51 -21.26 1.85
N GLN A 9 -12.44 -20.46 1.95
CA GLN A 9 -12.37 -19.34 2.89
C GLN A 9 -13.31 -18.19 2.46
N LEU A 10 -13.40 -17.92 1.16
CA LEU A 10 -14.29 -16.91 0.61
C LEU A 10 -15.76 -17.29 0.83
N ASP A 11 -16.11 -18.56 0.60
CA ASP A 11 -17.45 -19.09 0.85
C ASP A 11 -17.81 -19.03 2.34
N ARG A 12 -16.87 -19.38 3.23
CA ARG A 12 -17.07 -19.23 4.69
C ARG A 12 -17.33 -17.77 5.08
N SER A 13 -16.59 -16.83 4.49
CA SER A 13 -16.81 -15.39 4.73
C SER A 13 -18.20 -14.94 4.24
N ASN A 14 -18.70 -15.56 3.18
CA ASN A 14 -20.04 -15.30 2.64
C ASN A 14 -21.15 -15.85 3.56
N ASP A 15 -20.91 -16.99 4.21
CA ASP A 15 -21.80 -17.56 5.22
C ASP A 15 -21.81 -16.72 6.51
N GLU A 16 -20.66 -16.20 6.92
CA GLU A 16 -20.53 -15.28 8.07
C GLU A 16 -21.34 -13.99 7.87
N MET A 17 -21.50 -13.53 6.62
CA MET A 17 -22.32 -12.36 6.26
C MET A 17 -23.82 -12.61 6.29
N GLN A 18 -24.28 -13.87 6.39
CA GLN A 18 -25.72 -14.17 6.45
C GLN A 18 -26.39 -13.57 7.67
N GLU A 19 -25.67 -13.47 8.79
CA GLU A 19 -26.17 -12.83 10.01
C GLU A 19 -26.45 -11.34 9.79
N LEU A 20 -25.54 -10.62 9.11
CA LEU A 20 -25.75 -9.22 8.74
C LEU A 20 -26.93 -9.05 7.79
N VAL A 21 -27.06 -9.92 6.77
CA VAL A 21 -28.19 -9.91 5.84
C VAL A 21 -29.51 -10.10 6.59
N LYS A 22 -29.54 -10.99 7.59
CA LYS A 22 -30.72 -11.21 8.44
C LYS A 22 -31.06 -9.95 9.25
N LEU A 23 -30.08 -9.33 9.92
CA LEU A 23 -30.29 -8.08 10.66
C LEU A 23 -30.86 -6.97 9.76
N MET A 24 -30.35 -6.83 8.54
CA MET A 24 -30.86 -5.84 7.58
C MET A 24 -32.30 -6.12 7.14
N LYS A 25 -32.67 -7.40 6.92
CA LYS A 25 -34.06 -7.80 6.60
C LYS A 25 -35.01 -7.53 7.77
N ASP A 26 -34.57 -7.83 8.99
CA ASP A 26 -35.33 -7.56 10.21
C ASP A 26 -35.54 -6.06 10.40
N GLY A 27 -34.50 -5.25 10.14
CA GLY A 27 -34.57 -3.79 10.13
C GLY A 27 -35.55 -3.20 9.15
N LYS A 28 -35.49 -3.64 7.89
CA LYS A 28 -36.48 -3.25 6.88
C LYS A 28 -37.91 -3.53 7.35
N THR A 29 -38.13 -4.70 7.94
CA THR A 29 -39.45 -5.10 8.46
C THR A 29 -39.88 -4.24 9.65
N LEU A 30 -38.95 -3.92 10.55
CA LEU A 30 -39.17 -3.09 11.74
C LEU A 30 -39.54 -1.65 11.37
N VAL A 31 -38.79 -1.03 10.45
CA VAL A 31 -39.06 0.32 9.94
C VAL A 31 -40.41 0.35 9.22
N MET A 32 -40.71 -0.64 8.38
CA MET A 32 -42.00 -0.70 7.69
C MET A 32 -43.20 -0.84 8.64
N LYS A 33 -43.03 -1.54 9.77
CA LYS A 33 -44.08 -1.64 10.80
C LYS A 33 -44.20 -0.35 11.63
N SER A 34 -43.09 0.34 11.89
CA SER A 34 -43.09 1.58 12.67
C SER A 34 -43.77 2.74 11.92
N THR A 35 -43.59 2.84 10.60
CA THR A 35 -44.24 3.88 9.78
C THR A 35 -45.76 3.79 9.76
N ARG A 36 -46.33 2.60 9.98
CA ARG A 36 -47.78 2.38 10.05
C ARG A 36 -48.40 2.89 11.36
N ILE A 37 -47.59 3.29 12.35
CA ILE A 37 -48.07 3.76 13.65
C ILE A 37 -48.12 5.30 13.65
N ARG A 38 -49.33 5.86 13.47
CA ARG A 38 -49.53 7.31 13.43
C ARG A 38 -49.69 7.97 14.81
N ILE A 39 -50.43 7.36 15.75
CA ILE A 39 -50.90 8.06 16.97
C ILE A 39 -50.55 7.35 18.29
N ASN A 40 -50.22 6.05 18.26
CA ASN A 40 -50.02 5.29 19.49
C ASN A 40 -48.61 5.50 20.09
N TYR A 41 -48.52 6.32 21.15
CA TYR A 41 -47.27 6.67 21.83
C TYR A 41 -46.56 5.45 22.46
N TYR A 42 -47.29 4.58 23.16
CA TYR A 42 -46.72 3.36 23.74
C TYR A 42 -46.09 2.45 22.67
N LYS A 43 -46.79 2.26 21.53
CA LYS A 43 -46.25 1.52 20.40
C LYS A 43 -45.02 2.24 19.81
N ARG A 44 -45.02 3.56 19.68
CA ARG A 44 -43.85 4.34 19.23
C ARG A 44 -42.63 4.10 20.11
N CYS A 45 -42.74 4.25 21.43
CA CYS A 45 -41.64 3.97 22.36
C CYS A 45 -41.15 2.52 22.21
N ARG A 46 -42.06 1.54 22.15
CA ARG A 46 -41.70 0.13 21.98
C ARG A 46 -40.95 -0.14 20.67
N TYR A 47 -41.35 0.49 19.56
CA TYR A 47 -40.65 0.35 18.28
C TYR A 47 -39.31 1.09 18.30
N SER A 48 -39.22 2.25 18.95
CA SER A 48 -37.96 2.98 19.17
C SER A 48 -36.94 2.08 19.86
N SER A 49 -37.30 1.47 20.99
CA SER A 49 -36.39 0.56 21.72
C SER A 49 -36.02 -0.69 20.91
N LYS A 50 -36.88 -1.16 20.00
CA LYS A 50 -36.53 -2.27 19.10
C LYS A 50 -35.56 -1.85 17.99
N LEU A 51 -35.73 -0.64 17.45
CA LEU A 51 -34.82 -0.09 16.45
C LEU A 51 -33.44 0.17 17.05
N GLU A 52 -33.37 0.70 18.28
CA GLU A 52 -32.13 0.89 19.02
C GLU A 52 -31.42 -0.44 19.29
N LYS A 53 -32.15 -1.49 19.68
CA LYS A 53 -31.57 -2.83 19.83
C LYS A 53 -30.97 -3.34 18.53
N LEU A 54 -31.71 -3.23 17.43
CA LEU A 54 -31.22 -3.63 16.12
C LEU A 54 -29.98 -2.85 15.68
N GLU A 55 -29.97 -1.54 15.86
CA GLU A 55 -28.82 -0.68 15.57
C GLU A 55 -27.59 -1.14 16.36
N ASN A 56 -27.75 -1.40 17.66
CA ASN A 56 -26.68 -1.93 18.50
C ASN A 56 -26.16 -3.29 18.01
N ASP A 57 -27.04 -4.18 17.56
CA ASP A 57 -26.66 -5.50 17.05
C ASP A 57 -25.89 -5.38 15.72
N ILE A 58 -26.32 -4.48 14.82
CA ILE A 58 -25.60 -4.17 13.56
C ILE A 58 -24.22 -3.58 13.87
N ILE A 59 -24.14 -2.59 14.76
CA ILE A 59 -22.87 -1.96 15.15
C ILE A 59 -21.91 -3.00 15.71
N LYS A 60 -22.36 -3.87 16.63
CA LYS A 60 -21.53 -4.93 17.20
C LYS A 60 -20.98 -5.87 16.13
N PHE A 61 -21.84 -6.31 15.20
CA PHE A 61 -21.41 -7.17 14.10
C PHE A 61 -20.32 -6.51 13.26
N LEU A 62 -20.55 -5.26 12.83
CA LEU A 62 -19.58 -4.52 12.01
C LEU A 62 -18.26 -4.24 12.75
N HIS A 63 -18.33 -4.00 14.07
CA HIS A 63 -17.14 -3.82 14.90
C HIS A 63 -16.29 -5.10 14.95
N ILE A 64 -16.92 -6.24 15.22
CA ILE A 64 -16.24 -7.54 15.25
C ILE A 64 -15.61 -7.83 13.88
N TYR A 65 -16.37 -7.63 12.81
CA TYR A 65 -15.88 -7.88 11.45
C TYR A 65 -14.68 -6.98 11.08
N THR A 66 -14.74 -5.70 11.44
CA THR A 66 -13.63 -4.75 11.23
C THR A 66 -12.37 -5.17 11.99
N LEU A 67 -12.51 -5.67 13.23
CA LEU A 67 -11.39 -6.16 14.02
C LEU A 67 -10.74 -7.39 13.40
N VAL A 68 -11.53 -8.33 12.86
CA VAL A 68 -11.03 -9.52 12.16
C VAL A 68 -10.23 -9.12 10.93
N ILE A 69 -10.78 -8.28 10.04
CA ILE A 69 -10.06 -7.79 8.85
C ILE A 69 -8.76 -7.09 9.26
N SER A 70 -8.81 -6.23 10.28
CA SER A 70 -7.65 -5.47 10.73
C SER A 70 -6.54 -6.38 11.24
N ARG A 71 -6.88 -7.46 11.95
CA ARG A 71 -5.92 -8.46 12.42
C ARG A 71 -5.29 -9.20 11.25
N ASP A 72 -6.10 -9.70 10.33
CA ASP A 72 -5.62 -10.50 9.20
C ASP A 72 -4.74 -9.65 8.26
N TYR A 73 -5.09 -8.38 8.05
CA TYR A 73 -4.26 -7.41 7.33
C TYR A 73 -2.90 -7.19 8.01
N ARG A 74 -2.88 -7.05 9.35
CA ARG A 74 -1.63 -6.90 10.12
C ARG A 74 -0.74 -8.12 10.00
N GLU A 75 -1.30 -9.33 10.07
CA GLU A 75 -0.55 -10.58 9.90
C GLU A 75 0.13 -10.66 8.53
N VAL A 76 -0.63 -10.38 7.45
CA VAL A 76 -0.09 -10.33 6.09
C VAL A 76 1.00 -9.26 5.96
N GLN A 77 0.80 -8.08 6.54
CA GLN A 77 1.79 -7.02 6.53
C GLN A 77 3.09 -7.42 7.25
N LEU A 78 2.99 -8.09 8.40
CA LEU A 78 4.16 -8.59 9.14
C LEU A 78 4.90 -9.68 8.36
N ALA A 79 4.18 -10.59 7.72
CA ALA A 79 4.78 -11.61 6.85
C ALA A 79 5.56 -10.95 5.69
N PHE A 80 4.98 -9.92 5.06
CA PHE A 80 5.64 -9.19 3.98
C PHE A 80 6.89 -8.43 4.44
N ARG A 81 6.84 -7.81 5.63
CA ARG A 81 8.03 -7.17 6.24
C ARG A 81 9.15 -8.18 6.52
N ARG A 82 8.81 -9.37 7.05
CA ARG A 82 9.80 -10.45 7.27
C ARG A 82 10.43 -10.91 5.97
N LEU A 83 9.61 -11.10 4.92
CA LEU A 83 10.11 -11.46 3.59
C LEU A 83 11.07 -10.40 3.04
N SER A 84 10.72 -9.11 3.18
CA SER A 84 11.55 -7.99 2.74
C SER A 84 12.93 -8.02 3.40
N LEU A 85 12.99 -8.22 4.72
CA LEU A 85 14.27 -8.35 5.46
C LEU A 85 15.07 -9.60 5.04
N MET A 86 14.41 -10.70 4.70
CA MET A 86 15.09 -11.91 4.19
C MET A 86 15.70 -11.68 2.80
N ILE A 87 15.03 -10.92 1.94
CA ILE A 87 15.55 -10.54 0.63
C ILE A 87 16.77 -9.62 0.80
N GLU A 88 16.66 -8.56 1.60
CA GLU A 88 17.77 -7.63 1.88
C GLU A 88 18.99 -8.37 2.46
N SER A 89 18.78 -9.27 3.41
CA SER A 89 19.88 -10.03 4.03
C SER A 89 20.53 -11.06 3.11
N LYS A 90 19.80 -11.65 2.15
CA LYS A 90 20.38 -12.52 1.13
C LYS A 90 21.18 -11.74 0.10
N TRP A 91 20.69 -10.59 -0.34
CA TRP A 91 21.40 -9.72 -1.28
C TRP A 91 22.69 -9.16 -0.65
N SER A 92 22.66 -8.85 0.64
CA SER A 92 23.85 -8.42 1.39
C SER A 92 24.86 -9.55 1.66
N LYS A 93 24.44 -10.83 1.62
CA LYS A 93 25.32 -12.00 1.82
C LYS A 93 25.88 -12.60 0.52
N THR A 94 25.19 -12.44 -0.61
CA THR A 94 25.69 -12.86 -1.93
C THR A 94 26.65 -11.83 -2.55
N GLY A 95 26.75 -10.62 -1.97
CA GLY A 95 27.63 -9.56 -2.41
C GLY A 95 28.78 -9.21 -1.45
N MET A 96 29.65 -10.16 -1.08
CA MET A 96 30.96 -9.83 -0.49
C MET A 96 32.06 -10.85 -0.88
N VAL A 97 32.63 -10.65 -2.07
CA VAL A 97 34.09 -10.58 -2.28
C VAL A 97 34.28 -9.41 -3.26
N SER A 98 34.57 -8.18 -2.82
CA SER A 98 35.91 -7.81 -2.40
C SER A 98 35.92 -6.63 -1.43
N GLY A 99 36.66 -6.83 -0.35
CA GLY A 99 37.40 -5.88 0.48
C GLY A 99 37.04 -4.40 0.47
N GLY A 100 36.61 -3.92 1.64
CA GLY A 100 37.11 -2.65 2.17
C GLY A 100 36.09 -1.73 2.83
N HIS A 101 35.95 -1.88 4.16
CA HIS A 101 35.51 -0.89 5.16
C HIS A 101 34.01 -0.51 5.20
N GLY A 102 33.33 -1.05 6.21
CA GLY A 102 31.99 -0.64 6.61
C GLY A 102 31.97 0.71 7.34
N GLY A 103 30.84 1.40 7.23
CA GLY A 103 30.51 2.61 7.98
C GLY A 103 29.33 3.33 7.35
N PHE A 104 28.28 3.56 8.12
CA PHE A 104 27.16 4.45 7.79
C PHE A 104 27.69 5.81 7.28
N GLY A 105 27.32 6.22 6.06
CA GLY A 105 27.49 7.61 5.63
C GLY A 105 27.86 7.77 4.16
N GLY A 106 26.89 8.25 3.36
CA GLY A 106 27.11 8.92 2.08
C GLY A 106 27.59 8.02 0.93
N CYS A 107 26.72 7.77 -0.05
CA CYS A 107 27.17 7.36 -1.37
C CYS A 107 28.11 8.44 -1.92
N VAL A 108 29.41 8.15 -2.00
CA VAL A 108 30.33 8.99 -2.75
C VAL A 108 29.91 8.90 -4.21
N VAL A 109 29.34 9.99 -4.71
CA VAL A 109 28.98 10.12 -6.13
C VAL A 109 30.29 10.03 -6.93
N PRO A 110 30.43 9.06 -7.86
CA PRO A 110 31.62 8.97 -8.69
C PRO A 110 31.79 10.26 -9.50
N LYS A 111 33.03 10.72 -9.66
CA LYS A 111 33.37 11.92 -10.42
C LYS A 111 32.76 11.83 -11.82
N ALA A 112 32.01 12.86 -12.23
CA ALA A 112 31.36 12.88 -13.53
C ALA A 112 32.43 12.76 -14.66
N PRO A 113 32.17 11.96 -15.72
CA PRO A 113 33.05 11.90 -16.88
C PRO A 113 33.17 13.29 -17.52
N GLU A 114 34.39 13.71 -17.89
CA GLU A 114 34.65 15.04 -18.47
C GLU A 114 33.96 15.26 -19.83
N PHE A 115 33.48 14.19 -20.46
CA PHE A 115 32.80 14.24 -21.74
C PHE A 115 31.55 13.36 -21.74
N VAL A 116 30.38 14.01 -21.75
CA VAL A 116 29.07 13.39 -21.90
C VAL A 116 28.35 14.06 -23.07
N VAL A 117 28.15 13.32 -24.16
CA VAL A 117 27.40 13.80 -25.34
C VAL A 117 26.12 12.98 -25.51
N GLY A 118 25.04 13.62 -25.97
CA GLY A 118 23.76 12.96 -26.28
C GLY A 118 22.78 12.78 -25.11
N LEU A 119 23.17 13.09 -23.87
CA LEU A 119 22.31 12.93 -22.68
C LEU A 119 21.60 14.23 -22.24
N ASN A 120 21.88 15.39 -22.86
CA ASN A 120 21.35 16.69 -22.44
C ASN A 120 19.81 16.74 -22.37
N ARG A 121 19.13 16.19 -23.38
CA ARG A 121 17.66 16.18 -23.43
C ARG A 121 17.08 15.30 -22.31
N SER A 122 17.68 14.15 -22.06
CA SER A 122 17.28 13.21 -21.01
C SER A 122 17.50 13.80 -19.62
N VAL A 123 18.62 14.48 -19.39
CA VAL A 123 18.92 15.19 -18.14
C VAL A 123 17.91 16.31 -17.89
N GLN A 124 17.63 17.15 -18.89
CA GLN A 124 16.65 18.24 -18.77
C GLN A 124 15.23 17.72 -18.49
N GLN A 125 14.84 16.60 -19.11
CA GLN A 125 13.53 15.99 -18.87
C GLN A 125 13.44 15.41 -17.46
N MET A 126 14.48 14.69 -17.00
CA MET A 126 14.53 14.14 -15.65
C MET A 126 14.56 15.23 -14.58
N LYS A 127 15.25 16.33 -14.85
CA LYS A 127 15.31 17.50 -13.98
C LYS A 127 13.92 18.08 -13.72
N LYS A 128 13.15 18.34 -14.79
CA LYS A 128 11.74 18.75 -14.66
C LYS A 128 10.93 17.73 -13.87
N TRP A 129 11.12 16.45 -14.14
CA TRP A 129 10.38 15.37 -13.48
C TRP A 129 10.71 15.20 -11.98
N LEU A 130 11.91 15.60 -11.56
CA LEU A 130 12.37 15.55 -10.16
C LEU A 130 12.03 16.83 -9.39
N LEU A 131 11.96 17.98 -10.07
CA LEU A 131 11.59 19.28 -9.48
C LEU A 131 10.07 19.48 -9.41
N ASP A 132 9.30 18.72 -10.21
CA ASP A 132 7.84 18.67 -10.12
C ASP A 132 7.45 17.93 -8.83
N GLY A 133 7.03 18.69 -7.81
CA GLY A 133 6.96 18.36 -6.37
C GLY A 133 6.02 17.24 -5.93
N GLY A 134 5.89 16.18 -6.72
CA GLY A 134 5.21 14.93 -6.40
C GLY A 134 6.12 13.85 -5.81
N VAL A 135 5.67 12.59 -5.90
CA VAL A 135 6.24 11.37 -5.30
C VAL A 135 7.77 11.35 -5.29
N SER A 136 8.34 11.15 -4.10
CA SER A 136 9.79 11.13 -3.82
C SER A 136 10.56 9.94 -4.44
N MET A 137 9.83 8.94 -4.95
CA MET A 137 10.37 7.77 -5.62
C MET A 137 9.98 7.78 -7.10
N LYS A 138 10.99 7.69 -7.97
CA LYS A 138 10.85 7.73 -9.42
C LYS A 138 11.57 6.52 -10.05
N ILE A 139 10.87 5.77 -10.89
CA ILE A 139 11.37 4.52 -11.50
C ILE A 139 11.84 4.79 -12.93
N VAL A 140 13.07 4.36 -13.26
CA VAL A 140 13.64 4.46 -14.59
C VAL A 140 13.96 3.05 -15.10
N SER A 141 13.27 2.58 -16.14
CA SER A 141 13.56 1.30 -16.78
C SER A 141 14.35 1.50 -18.05
N ALA A 142 15.48 0.79 -18.19
CA ALA A 142 16.21 0.75 -19.46
C ALA A 142 17.12 -0.48 -19.54
N PRO A 143 17.47 -0.96 -20.74
CA PRO A 143 18.35 -2.12 -20.94
C PRO A 143 19.77 -1.92 -20.36
N GLY A 144 20.56 -2.98 -20.29
CA GLY A 144 21.99 -2.88 -20.00
C GLY A 144 22.72 -1.99 -21.01
N GLY A 145 23.69 -1.19 -20.55
CA GLY A 145 24.53 -0.38 -21.44
C GLY A 145 23.92 0.94 -21.96
N CYS A 146 22.67 1.28 -21.63
CA CYS A 146 22.03 2.54 -22.07
C CYS A 146 22.50 3.81 -21.32
N GLY A 147 23.54 3.72 -20.49
CA GLY A 147 24.10 4.89 -19.79
C GLY A 147 23.37 5.31 -18.51
N LYS A 148 22.60 4.43 -17.86
CA LYS A 148 21.90 4.69 -16.57
C LYS A 148 22.82 5.33 -15.53
N THR A 149 24.00 4.74 -15.31
CA THR A 149 24.99 5.23 -14.34
C THR A 149 25.54 6.61 -14.73
N THR A 150 25.85 6.83 -16.00
CA THR A 150 26.33 8.11 -16.54
C THR A 150 25.30 9.22 -16.37
N LEU A 151 24.03 8.88 -16.56
CA LEU A 151 22.92 9.80 -16.38
C LEU A 151 22.76 10.24 -14.93
N VAL A 152 22.83 9.32 -13.96
CA VAL A 152 22.82 9.66 -12.52
C VAL A 152 24.01 10.51 -12.13
N GLN A 153 25.22 10.15 -12.58
CA GLN A 153 26.42 10.92 -12.29
C GLN A 153 26.28 12.37 -12.77
N THR A 154 25.77 12.57 -13.99
CA THR A 154 25.53 13.91 -14.54
C THR A 154 24.48 14.67 -13.72
N LEU A 155 23.41 13.98 -13.31
CA LEU A 155 22.30 14.59 -12.57
C LEU A 155 22.66 14.99 -11.14
N CYS A 156 23.45 14.17 -10.44
CA CYS A 156 23.91 14.46 -9.09
C CYS A 156 24.89 15.64 -9.01
N HIS A 157 25.53 15.99 -10.11
CA HIS A 157 26.41 17.17 -10.22
C HIS A 157 25.69 18.43 -10.71
N ASP A 158 24.41 18.35 -11.11
CA ASP A 158 23.62 19.50 -11.54
C ASP A 158 23.31 20.43 -10.36
N SER A 159 23.60 21.72 -10.52
CA SER A 159 23.46 22.73 -9.47
C SER A 159 22.04 22.92 -8.95
N GLU A 160 21.01 22.67 -9.77
CA GLU A 160 19.61 22.81 -9.37
C GLU A 160 19.06 21.56 -8.67
N ILE A 161 19.70 20.40 -8.87
CA ILE A 161 19.35 19.14 -8.21
C ILE A 161 20.16 18.94 -6.93
N LYS A 162 21.35 19.54 -6.85
CA LYS A 162 22.25 19.45 -5.70
C LYS A 162 21.53 19.92 -4.43
N GLY A 163 21.37 18.99 -3.48
CA GLY A 163 20.67 19.25 -2.21
C GLY A 163 19.22 18.75 -2.16
N ILE A 164 18.67 18.28 -3.29
CA ILE A 164 17.34 17.66 -3.34
C ILE A 164 17.47 16.16 -3.09
N ARG A 165 16.62 15.61 -2.23
CA ARG A 165 16.59 14.18 -1.92
C ARG A 165 15.54 13.48 -2.77
N PHE A 166 15.98 12.55 -3.61
CA PHE A 166 15.12 11.74 -4.47
C PHE A 166 15.63 10.30 -4.52
N TYR A 167 14.71 9.36 -4.76
CA TYR A 167 15.04 7.95 -4.91
C TYR A 167 14.84 7.54 -6.37
N LEU A 168 15.93 7.16 -7.05
CA LEU A 168 15.90 6.57 -8.38
C LEU A 168 16.03 5.05 -8.27
N HIS A 169 15.04 4.32 -8.78
CA HIS A 169 15.11 2.87 -8.91
C HIS A 169 15.27 2.49 -10.37
N PHE A 170 16.33 1.75 -10.71
CA PHE A 170 16.53 1.21 -12.06
C PHE A 170 15.91 -0.17 -12.18
N LEU A 171 15.02 -0.35 -13.15
CA LEU A 171 14.58 -1.68 -13.56
C LEU A 171 15.36 -2.09 -14.80
N ASP A 172 15.91 -3.31 -14.78
CA ASP A 172 16.44 -3.91 -15.99
C ASP A 172 15.26 -4.44 -16.79
N SER A 173 15.02 -3.81 -17.95
CA SER A 173 14.07 -4.34 -18.93
C SER A 173 14.70 -5.58 -19.55
N ILE A 174 14.07 -6.74 -19.32
CA ILE A 174 14.36 -8.00 -20.02
C ILE A 174 14.13 -7.80 -21.52
#